data_AF-A0A2A4QBG0-F1
#
_entry.id   AF-A0A2A4QBG0-F1
#
_cell.length_a   1.000
_cell.length_b   1.000
_cell.length_c   1.000
_cell.angle_alpha   90.00
_cell.angle_beta   90.00
_cell.angle_gamma   90.00
#
_symmetry.space_group_name_H-M   'P 1'
#
loop_
_entity.id
_entity.type
_entity.pdbx_description
1 polymer ?
#
loop_
_entity_poly.entity_id
_entity_poly.type
_entity_poly.pdbx_seq_one_letter_code
_entity_poly.pdbx_strand_id
1 'polypeptide(L)' 'MYLLTLLAFSFHQIFELTDGSYKACRKKFGSKRYLWERLRGAIQFFIFDSWTTLLNFLLEQREDIKMGVDLLSFNKII' A
#
# COMPACT_ATOMS: atom_id res chain seq x y z
N MET A 1 -18.72 18.47 -0.16
CA MET A 1 -17.45 18.53 -0.93
C MET A 1 -16.25 18.90 -0.06
N TYR A 2 -16.27 20.02 0.66
CA TYR A 2 -15.14 20.43 1.53
C TYR A 2 -14.77 19.43 2.63
N LEU A 3 -15.76 18.84 3.32
CA LEU A 3 -15.52 17.92 4.42
C LEU A 3 -14.72 16.67 4.01
N LEU A 4 -15.04 16.08 2.85
CA LEU A 4 -14.38 14.86 2.37
C LEU A 4 -12.95 15.13 1.89
N THR A 5 -12.71 16.29 1.27
CA THR A 5 -11.35 16.72 0.89
C THR A 5 -10.50 16.96 2.13
N LEU A 6 -11.04 17.65 3.13
CA LEU A 6 -10.33 17.91 4.39
C LEU A 6 -10.06 16.60 5.13
N LEU A 7 -11.04 15.69 5.17
CA LEU A 7 -10.90 14.37 5.78
C LEU A 7 -9.79 13.55 5.11
N ALA A 8 -9.77 13.48 3.78
CA ALA A 8 -8.72 12.78 3.03
C ALA A 8 -7.33 13.38 3.31
N PHE A 9 -7.24 14.71 3.39
CA PHE A 9 -6.00 15.40 3.74
C PHE A 9 -5.56 15.12 5.19
N SER A 10 -6.50 15.10 6.15
CA SER A 10 -6.19 14.78 7.54
C SER A 10 -5.73 13.35 7.71
N PHE A 11 -6.38 12.36 7.09
CA PHE A 11 -5.90 10.97 7.10
C PHE A 11 -4.48 10.87 6.57
N HIS A 12 -4.20 11.60 5.49
CA HIS A 12 -2.88 11.68 4.92
C HIS A 12 -1.80 12.21 5.87
N GLN A 13 -2.11 13.30 6.57
CA GLN A 13 -1.20 13.91 7.53
C GLN A 13 -1.02 13.01 8.75
N ILE A 14 -2.11 12.42 9.25
CA ILE A 14 -2.08 11.50 10.39
C ILE A 14 -1.19 10.30 10.08
N PHE A 15 -1.38 9.64 8.93
CA PHE A 15 -0.55 8.50 8.53
C PHE A 15 0.92 8.87 8.31
N GLU A 16 1.21 10.06 7.80
CA GLU A 16 2.58 10.56 7.67
C GLU A 16 3.24 10.82 9.04
N LEU A 17 2.48 11.05 10.10
CA LEU A 17 3.00 11.30 11.45
C LEU A 17 3.06 10.04 12.32
N THR A 18 2.10 9.12 12.22
CA THR A 18 1.94 8.00 13.16
C THR A 18 2.52 6.68 12.67
N ASP A 19 2.51 6.42 11.36
CA ASP A 19 2.75 5.06 10.85
C ASP A 19 4.17 4.91 10.26
N GLY A 20 4.99 4.08 10.90
CA GLY A 20 6.35 3.76 10.47
C GLY A 20 6.41 3.02 9.14
N SER A 21 5.49 2.08 8.90
CA SER A 21 5.41 1.35 7.62
C SER A 21 4.96 2.27 6.49
N TYR A 22 4.05 3.21 6.76
CA TYR A 22 3.64 4.21 5.77
C TYR A 22 4.78 5.20 5.46
N LYS A 23 5.52 5.66 6.48
CA LYS A 23 6.74 6.48 6.29
C LYS A 23 7.79 5.75 5.45
N ALA A 24 8.01 4.47 5.71
CA ALA A 24 8.92 3.64 4.92
C ALA A 24 8.44 3.53 3.46
N CYS A 25 7.14 3.30 3.23
CA CYS A 25 6.57 3.32 1.88
C CYS A 25 6.82 4.66 1.18
N ARG A 26 6.54 5.76 1.87
CA ARG A 26 6.75 7.11 1.34
C ARG A 26 8.20 7.37 0.96
N LYS A 27 9.16 6.93 1.78
CA LYS A 27 10.59 6.99 1.46
C LYS A 27 10.95 6.09 0.27
N LYS A 28 10.39 4.88 0.20
CA LYS A 28 10.64 3.89 -0.86
C LYS A 28 10.11 4.35 -2.22
N PHE A 29 8.94 4.99 -2.27
CA PHE A 29 8.28 5.36 -3.52
C PHE A 29 8.57 6.81 -3.96
N GLY A 30 8.94 7.70 -3.03
CA GLY A 30 9.34 9.10 -3.30
C GLY A 30 8.19 10.02 -3.73
N SER A 31 7.32 9.57 -4.63
CA SER A 31 6.15 10.30 -5.13
C SER A 31 4.87 9.89 -4.40
N LYS A 32 4.14 10.88 -3.86
CA LYS A 32 2.81 10.67 -3.24
C LYS A 32 1.84 10.00 -4.22
N ARG A 33 1.82 10.47 -5.47
CA ARG A 33 0.96 9.91 -6.52
C ARG A 33 1.32 8.45 -6.80
N TYR A 34 2.62 8.15 -6.92
CA TYR A 34 3.06 6.78 -7.22
C TYR A 34 2.71 5.79 -6.10
N LEU A 35 2.88 6.19 -4.84
CA LEU A 35 2.42 5.38 -3.70
C LEU A 35 0.92 5.08 -3.80
N TRP A 36 0.09 6.09 -4.07
CA TRP A 36 -1.35 5.90 -4.16
C TRP A 36 -1.79 4.97 -5.29
N GLU A 37 -1.16 5.07 -6.46
CA GLU A 37 -1.46 4.17 -7.58
C GLU A 37 -1.06 2.72 -7.24
N ARG A 38 0.03 2.51 -6.50
CA ARG A 38 0.43 1.18 -6.01
C ARG A 38 -0.54 0.66 -4.96
N LEU A 39 -0.91 1.49 -4.00
CA LEU A 39 -1.89 1.15 -2.97
C LEU A 39 -3.25 0.79 -3.57
N ARG A 40 -3.74 1.61 -4.51
CA ARG A 40 -4.99 1.35 -5.23
C ARG A 40 -4.91 0.01 -5.97
N GLY A 41 -3.82 -0.25 -6.69
CA GLY A 41 -3.61 -1.54 -7.36
C GLY A 41 -3.65 -2.70 -6.37
N ALA A 42 -2.93 -2.61 -5.26
CA ALA A 42 -2.92 -3.65 -4.23
C ALA A 42 -4.35 -3.96 -3.72
N ILE A 43 -5.13 -2.93 -3.38
CA ILE A 43 -6.51 -3.09 -2.88
C ILE A 43 -7.47 -3.62 -3.97
N GLN A 44 -7.23 -3.30 -5.23
CA GLN A 44 -8.07 -3.78 -6.35
C GLN A 44 -7.85 -5.26 -6.66
N PHE A 45 -6.64 -5.76 -6.46
CA PHE A 45 -6.27 -7.14 -6.81
C PHE A 45 -6.23 -8.09 -5.61
N PHE A 46 -6.11 -7.58 -4.38
CA PHE A 46 -5.92 -8.39 -3.18
C PHE A 46 -6.79 -7.89 -2.03
N ILE A 47 -7.24 -8.83 -1.20
CA ILE A 47 -7.86 -8.56 0.11
C ILE A 47 -6.78 -8.76 1.16
N PHE A 48 -6.65 -7.81 2.08
CA PHE A 48 -5.68 -7.85 3.17
C PHE A 48 -6.40 -7.78 4.51
N ASP A 49 -5.91 -8.56 5.48
CA ASP A 49 -6.49 -8.59 6.84
C ASP A 49 -6.21 -7.32 7.64
N SER A 50 -5.17 -6.57 7.27
CA SER A 50 -4.80 -5.34 7.97
C SER A 50 -4.10 -4.33 7.06
N TRP A 51 -4.15 -3.06 7.48
CA TRP A 51 -3.43 -1.95 6.85
C TRP A 51 -1.90 -2.19 6.85
N THR A 52 -1.37 -2.72 7.95
CA THR A 52 0.05 -3.04 8.08
C THR A 52 0.47 -4.14 7.08
N THR A 53 -0.34 -5.18 6.91
CA THR A 53 -0.09 -6.25 5.94
C THR A 53 0.00 -5.70 4.52
N LEU A 54 -0.93 -4.80 4.16
CA LEU A 54 -0.94 -4.16 2.85
C LEU A 54 0.29 -3.24 2.64
N LEU A 55 0.68 -2.45 3.64
CA LEU A 55 1.86 -1.59 3.53
C LEU A 55 3.15 -2.42 3.46
N ASN A 56 3.25 -3.50 4.23
CA ASN A 56 4.39 -4.42 4.18
C ASN A 56 4.48 -5.09 2.81
N PHE A 57 3.35 -5.52 2.24
CA PHE A 57 3.31 -6.02 0.86
C PHE A 57 3.88 -5.00 -0.13
N LEU A 58 3.48 -3.72 -0.04
CA LEU A 58 4.05 -2.66 -0.87
C LEU A 58 5.55 -2.41 -0.62
N LEU A 59 6.02 -2.61 0.62
CA LEU A 59 7.44 -2.53 0.98
C LEU A 59 8.27 -3.72 0.49
N GLU A 60 7.66 -4.88 0.26
CA GLU A 60 8.37 -6.09 -0.16
C GLU A 60 8.55 -6.15 -1.69
N GLN A 61 7.56 -5.66 -2.46
CA GLN A 61 7.48 -5.69 -3.94
C GLN A 61 8.64 -5.06 -4.75
N ARG A 62 9.77 -4.63 -4.14
CA ARG A 62 10.94 -4.10 -4.86
C ARG A 62 12.07 -5.13 -5.01
N GLU A 63 12.12 -6.20 -4.23
CA GLU A 63 13.22 -7.19 -4.33
C GLU A 63 12.91 -8.36 -5.28
N ASP A 64 11.69 -8.50 -5.76
CA ASP A 64 11.22 -9.72 -6.39
C ASP A 64 10.30 -9.48 -7.62
N ILE A 65 10.73 -8.65 -8.58
CA ILE A 65 10.35 -8.87 -9.99
C ILE A 65 11.03 -10.16 -10.50
N LYS A 66 10.76 -11.27 -9.80
CA LYS A 66 11.07 -12.67 -10.06
C LYS A 66 10.00 -13.60 -9.44
N MET A 67 9.22 -13.13 -8.44
CA MET A 67 8.15 -13.92 -7.78
C MET A 67 6.72 -13.52 -8.18
N GLY A 68 6.54 -12.78 -9.29
CA GLY A 68 5.20 -12.57 -9.88
C GLY A 68 4.54 -13.86 -10.40
N VAL A 69 5.25 -14.99 -10.39
CA VAL A 69 4.77 -16.31 -10.85
C VAL A 69 4.27 -17.18 -9.68
N ASP A 70 4.76 -16.96 -8.45
CA ASP A 70 4.47 -17.87 -7.33
C ASP A 70 3.17 -17.52 -6.56
N LEU A 71 2.73 -16.26 -6.60
CA LEU A 71 1.49 -15.82 -5.92
C LEU A 71 0.21 -16.30 -6.64
N LEU A 72 0.29 -16.69 -7.92
CA LEU A 72 -0.80 -17.39 -8.60
C LEU A 72 -0.92 -18.86 -8.17
N SER A 73 0.10 -19.44 -7.50
CA SER A 73 0.02 -20.80 -6.97
C SER A 73 -0.68 -20.87 -5.60
N PHE A 74 -0.60 -19.80 -4.80
CA PHE A 74 -1.23 -19.74 -3.48
C PHE A 74 -2.76 -19.62 -3.55
N ASN A 75 -3.31 -19.07 -4.63
CA ASN A 75 -4.76 -18.96 -4.83
C ASN A 75 -5.39 -20.23 -5.46
N LYS A 76 -4.69 -21.38 -5.40
CA LYS A 76 -5.23 -22.70 -5.78
C LYS A 76 -5.53 -23.61 -4.57
N ILE A 77 -5.33 -23.12 -3.33
CA ILE A 77 -5.45 -23.94 -2.10
C ILE A 77 -6.60 -23.46 -1.18
N ILE A 78 -7.45 -22.53 -1.64
CA ILE A 78 -8.77 -22.26 -1.06
C ILE A 78 -9.81 -22.42 -2.17
#